data_AF-A0A7X7VBU8-F1
#
_entry.id   AF-A0A7X7VBU8-F1
#
_cell.length_a   1.000
_cell.length_b   1.000
_cell.length_c   1.000
_cell.angle_alpha   90.00
_cell.angle_beta   90.00
_cell.angle_gamma   90.00
#
_symmetry.space_group_name_H-M   'P 1'
#
loop_
_entity.id
_entity.type
_entity.pdbx_description
1 polymer ?
#
loop_
_entity_poly.entity_id
_entity_poly.type
_entity_poly.pdbx_seq_one_letter_code
_entity_poly.pdbx_strand_id
1 'polypeptide(L)'
;MKRTLSVIVAIIVIGAAAAPAAALWAFDVEGGLAWSGYNDVRIPGDGGTLFSLSRELDAANRAYGRLRLSWTFHPRHTVSVLYAPFRFPSTGALDRDVVFAGETFPAGASVRGT
;
A
#
# COMPACT_ATOMS: atom_id res chain seq x y z
N MET A 1 13.14 -12.90 26.19
CA MET A 1 11.93 -12.14 26.61
C MET A 1 10.98 -12.08 25.41
N LYS A 2 9.93 -12.92 25.40
CA LYS A 2 8.99 -13.03 24.27
C LYS A 2 7.93 -11.94 24.44
N ARG A 3 7.97 -10.90 23.60
CA ARG A 3 6.95 -9.84 23.57
C ARG A 3 5.76 -10.36 22.77
N THR A 4 4.73 -10.83 23.47
CA THR A 4 3.43 -11.18 22.87
C THR A 4 2.75 -9.89 22.41
N LEU A 5 2.60 -9.72 21.11
CA LEU A 5 1.88 -8.60 20.50
C LEU A 5 0.38 -8.97 20.49
N SER A 6 -0.40 -8.45 21.43
CA SER A 6 -1.85 -8.65 21.46
C SER A 6 -2.50 -7.81 20.36
N VAL A 7 -3.00 -8.46 19.30
CA VAL A 7 -3.79 -7.83 18.25
C VAL A 7 -5.24 -7.73 18.75
N ILE A 8 -5.70 -6.51 19.05
CA ILE A 8 -7.10 -6.24 19.38
C ILE A 8 -7.85 -6.05 18.05
N VAL A 9 -8.76 -6.98 17.74
CA VAL A 9 -9.69 -6.84 16.61
C VAL A 9 -10.94 -6.11 17.11
N ALA A 10 -11.13 -4.86 16.68
CA ALA A 10 -12.36 -4.12 16.93
C ALA A 10 -13.34 -4.35 15.76
N ILE A 11 -14.47 -4.99 16.04
CA ILE A 11 -15.58 -5.13 15.10
C ILE A 11 -16.48 -3.90 15.27
N ILE A 12 -16.45 -2.98 14.31
CA ILE A 12 -17.37 -1.85 14.26
C ILE A 12 -18.53 -2.23 13.33
N VAL A 13 -19.71 -2.43 13.89
CA VAL A 13 -20.96 -2.63 13.13
C VAL A 13 -21.58 -1.26 12.89
N ILE A 14 -21.51 -0.76 11.65
CA ILE A 14 -22.21 0.46 11.25
C ILE A 14 -23.55 0.04 10.62
N GLY A 15 -24.65 0.29 11.33
CA GLY A 15 -26.00 0.13 10.78
C GLY A 15 -26.31 1.27 9.80
N ALA A 16 -26.65 0.94 8.56
CA ALA A 16 -27.10 1.92 7.56
C ALA A 16 -28.64 2.00 7.54
N ALA A 17 -29.19 3.16 7.91
CA ALA A 17 -30.58 3.48 7.62
C ALA A 17 -30.67 4.00 6.17
N ALA A 18 -31.47 3.33 5.33
CA ALA A 18 -31.71 3.76 3.95
C ALA A 18 -32.76 4.88 3.91
N ALA A 19 -32.35 6.09 3.51
CA ALA A 19 -33.25 7.19 3.17
C ALA A 19 -33.40 7.32 1.64
N PRO A 20 -34.58 7.70 1.11
CA PRO A 20 -34.81 7.80 -0.32
C PRO A 20 -34.11 9.03 -0.92
N ALA A 21 -33.72 8.88 -2.18
CA ALA A 21 -32.69 9.67 -2.86
C ALA A 21 -33.14 11.09 -3.26
N ALA A 22 -32.43 12.09 -2.73
CA ALA A 22 -32.21 13.40 -3.33
C ALA A 22 -30.74 13.74 -3.07
N ALA A 23 -29.96 13.98 -4.14
CA ALA A 23 -28.51 14.25 -4.11
C ALA A 23 -27.74 13.64 -2.92
N LEU A 24 -27.59 12.31 -2.91
CA LEU A 24 -27.00 11.61 -1.76
C LEU A 24 -25.48 11.80 -1.78
N TRP A 25 -24.98 12.62 -0.85
CA TRP A 25 -23.56 12.59 -0.51
C TRP A 25 -23.26 11.25 0.18
N ALA A 26 -22.21 10.57 -0.24
CA ALA A 26 -21.74 9.35 0.39
C ALA A 26 -20.30 9.55 0.88
N PHE A 27 -20.04 9.12 2.11
CA PHE A 27 -18.73 9.18 2.73
C PHE A 27 -18.29 7.76 3.13
N ASP A 28 -17.11 7.37 2.67
CA ASP A 28 -16.51 6.06 2.88
C ASP A 28 -15.13 6.25 3.53
N VAL A 29 -14.91 5.49 4.61
CA VAL A 29 -13.65 5.39 5.33
C VAL A 29 -13.28 3.92 5.38
N GLU A 30 -12.10 3.59 4.87
CA GLU A 30 -11.53 2.25 4.91
C GLU A 30 -10.10 2.34 5.43
N GLY A 31 -9.69 1.35 6.20
CA GLY A 31 -8.33 1.24 6.69
C GLY A 31 -8.00 -0.19 7.09
N GLY A 32 -6.72 -0.49 7.16
CA GLY A 32 -6.25 -1.83 7.48
C GLY A 32 -4.74 -1.90 7.60
N LEU A 33 -4.24 -3.13 7.74
CA LEU A 33 -2.82 -3.44 7.69
C LEU A 33 -2.48 -4.10 6.35
N ALA A 34 -1.29 -3.80 5.85
CA ALA A 34 -0.75 -4.31 4.60
C ALA A 34 0.64 -4.89 4.83
N TRP A 35 0.90 -6.00 4.13
CA TRP A 35 2.16 -6.73 4.09
C TRP A 35 2.60 -6.83 2.64
N SER A 36 3.90 -6.76 2.36
CA SER A 36 4.41 -6.93 1.00
C SER A 36 4.46 -8.41 0.65
N GLY A 37 3.72 -8.80 -0.39
CA GLY A 37 3.76 -10.15 -0.96
C GLY A 37 4.86 -10.29 -2.01
N TYR A 38 4.54 -10.87 -3.15
CA TYR A 38 5.47 -10.93 -4.28
C TYR A 38 5.77 -9.52 -4.84
N ASN A 39 7.06 -9.13 -4.85
CA ASN A 39 7.49 -7.84 -5.38
C ASN A 39 8.90 -7.94 -5.97
N ASP A 40 9.01 -8.64 -7.09
CA ASP A 40 10.27 -8.76 -7.82
C ASP A 40 10.35 -7.67 -8.91
N VAL A 41 11.46 -6.95 -8.94
CA VAL A 41 11.68 -5.81 -9.83
C VAL A 41 12.98 -5.96 -10.61
N ARG A 42 12.99 -5.38 -11.81
CA ARG A 42 14.13 -5.38 -12.73
C ARG A 42 13.96 -4.28 -13.76
N ILE A 43 14.98 -3.42 -13.91
CA ILE A 43 15.01 -2.37 -14.94
C ILE A 43 16.44 -2.27 -15.50
N PRO A 44 16.65 -2.37 -16.83
CA PRO A 44 15.69 -2.74 -17.87
C PRO A 44 15.17 -4.17 -17.70
N GLY A 45 13.98 -4.46 -18.22
CA GLY A 45 13.30 -5.74 -18.00
C GLY A 45 14.00 -6.98 -18.59
N ASP A 46 14.99 -6.83 -19.45
CA ASP A 46 15.72 -7.89 -20.15
C ASP A 46 17.22 -7.91 -19.85
N GLY A 47 17.82 -6.77 -19.48
CA GLY A 47 19.24 -6.64 -19.14
C GLY A 47 19.55 -6.25 -17.69
N GLY A 48 18.55 -5.83 -16.90
CA GLY A 48 18.76 -5.42 -15.51
C GLY A 48 18.89 -6.59 -14.54
N THR A 49 19.33 -6.29 -13.31
CA THR A 49 19.41 -7.30 -12.25
C THR A 49 18.03 -7.54 -11.65
N LEU A 50 17.60 -8.80 -11.59
CA LEU A 50 16.36 -9.19 -10.88
C LEU A 50 16.62 -9.27 -9.37
N PHE A 51 15.77 -8.63 -8.59
CA PHE A 51 15.78 -8.72 -7.12
C PHE A 51 14.38 -8.48 -6.55
N SER A 52 14.18 -8.91 -5.31
CA SER A 52 12.90 -8.83 -4.61
C SER A 52 12.89 -7.78 -3.52
N LEU A 53 12.00 -6.78 -3.63
CA LEU A 53 11.79 -5.76 -2.60
C LEU A 53 11.16 -6.32 -1.32
N SER A 54 10.56 -7.52 -1.38
CA SER A 54 9.88 -8.13 -0.23
C SER A 54 10.62 -9.31 0.38
N ARG A 55 11.36 -10.08 -0.44
CA ARG A 55 12.12 -11.25 0.05
C ARG A 55 13.57 -10.93 0.37
N GLU A 56 14.17 -9.98 -0.34
CA GLU A 56 15.60 -9.65 -0.21
C GLU A 56 15.84 -8.33 0.53
N LEU A 57 14.79 -7.52 0.70
CA LEU A 57 14.79 -6.31 1.53
C LEU A 57 13.71 -6.41 2.62
N ASP A 58 13.89 -5.68 3.72
CA ASP A 58 12.90 -5.59 4.80
C ASP A 58 11.75 -4.68 4.38
N ALA A 59 10.66 -5.31 3.94
CA ALA A 59 9.40 -4.67 3.58
C ALA A 59 8.50 -4.57 4.81
N ALA A 60 8.74 -3.56 5.64
CA ALA A 60 8.03 -3.42 6.90
C ALA A 60 6.52 -3.19 6.71
N ASN A 61 5.70 -3.92 7.49
CA ASN A 61 4.24 -3.83 7.46
C ASN A 61 3.76 -2.39 7.69
N ARG A 62 2.68 -2.00 7.02
CA ARG A 62 2.14 -0.63 7.09
C ARG A 62 0.63 -0.64 7.28
N ALA A 63 0.15 0.30 8.08
CA ALA A 63 -1.25 0.66 8.06
C ALA A 63 -1.55 1.47 6.79
N TYR A 64 -2.74 1.29 6.23
CA TYR A 64 -3.28 2.14 5.17
C TYR A 64 -4.62 2.73 5.60
N GLY A 65 -4.97 3.84 4.98
CA GLY A 65 -6.27 4.48 5.13
C GLY A 65 -6.67 5.14 3.82
N ARG A 66 -7.96 5.10 3.53
CA ARG A 66 -8.55 5.81 2.39
C ARG A 66 -9.87 6.46 2.78
N LEU A 67 -10.08 7.64 2.23
CA LEU A 67 -11.30 8.44 2.37
C LEU A 67 -11.88 8.66 0.98
N ARG A 68 -13.17 8.38 0.80
CA ARG A 68 -13.87 8.69 -0.44
C ARG A 68 -15.13 9.49 -0.16
N LEU A 69 -15.23 10.64 -0.82
CA LEU A 69 -16.44 11.45 -0.87
C LEU A 69 -17.08 11.28 -2.25
N SER A 70 -18.36 10.94 -2.30
CA SER A 70 -19.11 10.80 -3.55
C SER A 70 -20.34 11.69 -3.52
N TRP A 71 -20.67 12.30 -4.65
CA TRP A 71 -21.84 13.14 -4.83
C TRP A 71 -22.62 12.67 -6.05
N THR A 72 -23.83 12.15 -5.82
CA THR A 72 -24.75 11.70 -6.87
C THR A 72 -25.73 12.81 -7.21
N PHE A 73 -25.46 13.61 -8.22
CA PHE A 73 -26.30 14.77 -8.60
C PHE A 73 -27.46 14.41 -9.55
N HIS A 74 -27.45 13.20 -10.11
CA HIS A 74 -28.56 12.61 -10.87
C HIS A 74 -28.59 11.10 -10.60
N PRO A 75 -29.73 10.38 -10.71
CA PRO A 75 -29.83 8.97 -10.32
C PRO A 75 -28.77 8.01 -10.91
N ARG A 76 -28.10 8.39 -12.00
CA ARG A 76 -27.05 7.60 -12.67
C ARG A 76 -25.73 8.36 -12.84
N HIS A 77 -25.58 9.52 -12.21
CA HIS A 77 -24.39 10.36 -12.33
C HIS A 77 -23.83 10.68 -10.95
N THR A 78 -22.62 10.18 -10.70
CA THR A 78 -21.89 10.34 -9.45
C THR A 78 -20.48 10.81 -9.74
N VAL A 79 -20.03 11.83 -9.01
CA VAL A 79 -18.63 12.25 -8.98
C VAL A 79 -18.04 11.87 -7.64
N SER A 80 -16.82 11.34 -7.63
CA SER A 80 -16.13 10.92 -6.41
C SER A 80 -14.73 11.49 -6.32
N VAL A 81 -14.33 11.86 -5.11
CA VAL A 81 -12.97 12.26 -4.74
C VAL A 81 -12.43 11.22 -3.78
N LEU A 82 -11.27 10.64 -4.09
CA LEU A 82 -10.57 9.64 -3.29
C LEU A 82 -9.26 10.21 -2.77
N TYR A 83 -9.04 10.11 -1.46
CA TYR A 83 -7.76 10.40 -0.82
C TYR A 83 -7.25 9.12 -0.16
N ALA A 84 -6.15 8.57 -0.67
CA ALA A 84 -5.57 7.30 -0.22
C ALA A 84 -4.03 7.37 -0.20
N PRO A 85 -3.43 8.09 0.75
CA PRO A 85 -1.97 8.20 0.86
C PRO A 85 -1.39 6.87 1.36
N PHE A 86 -0.65 6.17 0.51
CA PHE A 86 0.00 4.92 0.89
C PHE A 86 1.38 4.77 0.25
N ARG A 87 2.37 4.36 1.04
CA ARG A 87 3.74 4.07 0.58
C ARG A 87 4.25 2.82 1.29
N PHE A 88 5.00 1.99 0.57
CA PHE A 88 5.52 0.72 1.06
C PHE A 88 7.05 0.67 0.94
N PRO A 89 7.80 1.39 1.79
CA PRO A 89 9.25 1.42 1.70
C PRO A 89 9.85 0.07 2.12
N SER A 90 10.81 -0.40 1.33
CA SER A 90 11.66 -1.55 1.65
C SER A 90 13.09 -1.09 1.89
N THR A 91 13.73 -1.54 2.96
CA THR A 91 15.11 -1.17 3.30
C THR A 91 15.97 -2.39 3.56
N GLY A 92 17.26 -2.32 3.25
CA GLY A 92 18.17 -3.42 3.52
C GLY A 92 19.47 -3.29 2.74
N ALA A 93 20.17 -4.41 2.59
CA ALA A 93 21.35 -4.51 1.74
C ALA A 93 21.26 -5.82 0.95
N LEU A 94 21.67 -5.75 -0.31
CA LEU A 94 21.68 -6.91 -1.21
C LEU A 94 23.07 -7.54 -1.19
N ASP A 95 23.15 -8.85 -1.36
CA ASP A 95 24.39 -9.64 -1.30
C ASP A 95 25.21 -9.61 -2.61
N ARG A 96 24.71 -8.88 -3.61
CA ARG A 96 25.28 -8.76 -4.95
C ARG A 96 25.10 -7.36 -5.49
N ASP A 97 25.93 -7.03 -6.48
CA ASP A 97 25.75 -5.79 -7.25
C ASP A 97 24.42 -5.83 -8.00
N VAL A 98 23.65 -4.76 -7.89
CA VAL A 98 22.35 -4.61 -8.55
C VAL A 98 22.42 -3.45 -9.54
N VAL A 99 22.27 -3.78 -10.82
CA VAL A 99 22.08 -2.79 -11.88
C VAL A 99 20.60 -2.53 -12.03
N PHE A 100 20.18 -1.32 -11.68
CA PHE A 100 18.78 -0.92 -11.74
C PHE A 100 18.66 0.52 -12.24
N ALA A 101 17.84 0.71 -13.27
CA ALA A 101 17.56 2.03 -13.86
C ALA A 101 18.80 2.82 -14.29
N GLY A 102 19.86 2.12 -14.72
CA GLY A 102 21.12 2.72 -15.18
C GLY A 102 22.13 3.02 -14.06
N GLU A 103 21.78 2.74 -12.80
CA GLU A 103 22.68 2.85 -11.65
C GLU A 103 23.12 1.47 -11.16
N THR A 104 24.32 1.39 -10.59
CA THR A 104 24.84 0.19 -9.95
C THR A 104 24.87 0.40 -8.44
N PHE A 105 24.09 -0.41 -7.73
CA PHE A 105 24.09 -0.49 -6.27
C PHE A 105 25.06 -1.59 -5.84
N PRO A 106 26.19 -1.26 -5.18
CA PRO A 106 27.17 -2.27 -4.78
C PRO A 106 26.62 -3.24 -3.74
N ALA A 107 27.13 -4.47 -3.76
CA ALA A 107 26.84 -5.46 -2.72
C ALA A 107 27.13 -4.91 -1.31
N GLY A 108 26.23 -5.17 -0.37
CA GLY A 108 26.34 -4.73 1.02
C GLY A 108 26.00 -3.25 1.25
N ALA A 109 25.74 -2.47 0.20
CA ALA A 109 25.29 -1.08 0.35
C ALA A 109 23.86 -1.04 0.91
N SER A 110 23.62 -0.10 1.83
CA SER A 110 22.27 0.15 2.34
C SER A 110 21.43 0.81 1.24
N VAL A 111 20.32 0.18 0.89
CA VAL A 111 19.39 0.63 -0.14
C VAL A 111 17.99 0.81 0.43
N ARG A 112 17.23 1.69 -0.22
CA ARG A 112 15.83 1.96 0.09
C ARG A 112 15.02 1.98 -1.20
N GLY A 113 14.10 1.03 -1.34
CA GLY A 113 13.05 1.05 -2.36
C GLY A 113 11.77 1.68 -1.80
N THR A 114 11.01 2.40 -2.63
CA THR A 114 9.74 3.02 -2.26
C THR A 114 8.70 2.88 -3.34
#